data_AF-K0KT22-F1
#
_entry.id   AF-K0KT22-F1
#
_cell.length_a   1.000
_cell.length_b   1.000
_cell.length_c   1.000
_cell.angle_alpha   90.00
_cell.angle_beta   90.00
_cell.angle_gamma   90.00
#
_symmetry.space_group_name_H-M   'P 1'
#
loop_
_entity.id
_entity.type
_entity.pdbx_description
1 polymer ?
#
loop_
_entity_poly.entity_id
_entity_poly.type
_entity_poly.pdbx_seq_one_letter_code
_entity_poly.pdbx_strand_id
1 'polypeptide(L)'
;MFSWFQSKKTEPEVHVDYGKLVREKHEQFRQRRRTQMMYFFGATAATLVFSRLAYRGVQAHVPGLFNSNHVPPPFSFQQDAISAIALSTVLSVSSFSMGVTGVAWTWDVSNVKEFTYKLKQKLGGVESEKQISETKLDDESVTLQDAINAFINGEGFEDDPVETAPLKQ
;
A
#
# COMPACT_ATOMS: atom_id res chain seq x y z
N MET A 1 -13.97 16.10 62.81
CA MET A 1 -14.95 16.95 62.11
C MET A 1 -14.28 17.43 60.84
N PHE A 2 -14.70 16.87 59.71
CA PHE A 2 -13.93 16.72 58.47
C PHE A 2 -13.62 18.04 57.75
N SER A 3 -12.34 18.31 57.54
CA SER A 3 -11.83 19.27 56.56
C SER A 3 -11.89 18.64 55.15
N TRP A 4 -13.09 18.59 54.58
CA TRP A 4 -13.35 18.16 53.20
C TRP A 4 -13.84 19.36 52.37
N PHE A 5 -13.16 20.51 52.48
CA PHE A 5 -13.49 21.64 51.63
C PHE A 5 -12.82 21.44 50.27
N GLN A 6 -13.69 21.11 49.31
CA GLN A 6 -13.45 20.86 47.91
C GLN A 6 -12.44 21.83 47.28
N SER A 7 -11.23 21.34 47.03
CA SER A 7 -10.39 21.88 45.96
C SER A 7 -10.83 21.22 44.66
N LYS A 8 -11.86 21.78 44.01
CA LYS A 8 -12.07 21.54 42.59
C LYS A 8 -10.94 22.27 41.87
N LYS A 9 -9.86 21.55 41.55
CA LYS A 9 -8.92 21.97 40.50
C LYS A 9 -9.75 22.24 39.26
N THR A 10 -9.85 23.50 38.87
CA THR A 10 -10.29 23.90 37.54
C THR A 10 -9.32 23.26 36.55
N GLU A 11 -9.78 22.23 35.85
CA GLU A 11 -9.07 21.69 34.69
C GLU A 11 -8.84 22.87 33.74
N PRO A 12 -7.61 23.04 33.20
CA PRO A 12 -7.40 24.07 32.20
C PRO A 12 -8.24 23.68 30.98
N GLU A 13 -9.34 24.40 30.73
CA GLU A 13 -10.06 24.30 29.48
C GLU A 13 -9.08 24.71 28.37
N VAL A 14 -8.47 23.71 27.74
CA VAL A 14 -7.72 23.88 26.51
C VAL A 14 -8.76 24.27 25.48
N HIS A 15 -8.95 25.57 25.30
CA HIS A 15 -9.80 26.12 24.25
C HIS A 15 -9.13 25.82 22.92
N VAL A 16 -9.37 24.61 22.42
CA VAL A 16 -8.87 24.16 21.13
C VAL A 16 -9.62 24.94 20.06
N ASP A 17 -8.93 25.89 19.44
CA ASP A 17 -9.45 26.61 18.28
C ASP A 17 -9.50 25.67 17.08
N TYR A 18 -10.63 24.96 16.95
CA TYR A 18 -10.89 24.05 15.84
C TYR A 18 -10.77 24.74 14.48
N GLY A 19 -11.03 26.06 14.39
CA GLY A 19 -10.89 26.82 13.17
C GLY A 19 -9.44 26.92 12.68
N LYS A 20 -8.50 27.15 13.61
CA LYS A 20 -7.06 27.13 13.29
C LYS A 20 -6.56 25.74 12.93
N LEU A 21 -6.93 24.71 13.68
CA LEU A 21 -6.51 23.33 13.40
C LEU A 21 -6.96 22.85 12.02
N VAL A 22 -8.21 23.15 11.63
CA VAL A 22 -8.74 22.79 10.30
C VAL A 22 -7.96 23.51 9.20
N ARG A 23 -7.64 24.79 9.37
CA ARG A 23 -6.83 25.55 8.41
C ARG A 23 -5.42 24.98 8.26
N GLU A 24 -4.74 24.71 9.38
CA GLU A 24 -3.39 24.14 9.36
C GLU A 24 -3.36 22.77 8.68
N LYS A 25 -4.32 21.89 9.00
CA LYS A 25 -4.45 20.59 8.32
C LYS A 25 -4.70 20.78 6.83
N HIS A 26 -5.61 21.66 6.45
CA HIS A 26 -5.93 21.94 5.05
C HIS A 26 -4.71 22.46 4.27
N GLU A 27 -3.91 23.35 4.85
CA GLU A 27 -2.67 23.84 4.24
C GLU A 27 -1.65 22.72 4.05
N GLN A 28 -1.47 21.85 5.05
CA GLN A 28 -0.60 20.68 4.96
C GLN A 28 -1.06 19.72 3.84
N PHE A 29 -2.36 19.44 3.72
CA PHE A 29 -2.91 18.62 2.63
C PHE A 29 -2.64 19.24 1.26
N ARG A 30 -2.86 20.55 1.13
CA ARG A 30 -2.62 21.28 -0.13
C ARG A 30 -1.16 21.24 -0.56
N GLN A 31 -0.22 21.39 0.39
CA GLN A 31 1.21 21.32 0.11
C GLN A 31 1.63 19.91 -0.34
N ARG A 32 1.20 18.87 0.38
CA ARG A 32 1.50 17.47 0.05
C ARG A 32 1.03 17.10 -1.35
N ARG A 33 -0.20 17.48 -1.69
CA ARG A 33 -0.79 17.20 -3.00
C ARG A 33 -0.07 17.88 -4.15
N ARG A 34 0.49 19.08 -3.93
CA ARG A 34 1.33 19.78 -4.93
C ARG A 34 2.64 19.02 -5.16
N THR A 35 3.29 18.58 -4.09
CA THR A 35 4.55 17.82 -4.19
C THR A 35 4.34 16.49 -4.91
N GLN A 36 3.29 15.74 -4.56
CA GLN A 36 2.92 14.49 -5.24
C GLN A 36 2.59 14.74 -6.73
N MET A 37 1.86 15.82 -7.03
CA MET A 37 1.55 16.22 -8.41
C MET A 37 2.82 16.52 -9.21
N MET A 38 3.80 17.22 -8.63
CA MET A 38 5.08 17.50 -9.29
C MET A 38 5.85 16.23 -9.63
N TYR A 39 5.88 15.25 -8.72
CA TYR A 39 6.52 13.96 -8.99
C TYR A 39 5.81 13.18 -10.09
N PHE A 40 4.48 13.11 -10.05
CA PHE A 40 3.71 12.45 -11.09
C PHE A 40 3.92 13.12 -12.46
N PHE A 41 3.85 14.46 -12.51
CA PHE A 41 4.04 15.21 -13.75
C PHE A 41 5.46 15.05 -14.30
N GLY A 42 6.47 15.07 -13.43
CA GLY A 42 7.86 14.81 -13.80
C GLY A 42 8.07 13.39 -14.35
N ALA A 43 7.55 12.37 -13.67
CA ALA A 43 7.62 10.98 -14.12
C ALA A 43 6.87 10.76 -15.45
N THR A 44 5.72 11.42 -15.63
CA THR A 44 4.94 11.36 -16.87
C THR A 44 5.68 12.03 -18.03
N ALA A 45 6.23 13.23 -17.81
CA ALA A 45 7.01 13.93 -18.81
C ALA A 45 8.25 13.12 -19.24
N ALA A 46 8.98 12.55 -18.29
CA ALA A 46 10.09 11.65 -18.57
C ALA A 46 9.66 10.44 -19.39
N THR A 47 8.56 9.79 -19.01
CA THR A 47 7.99 8.64 -19.74
C THR A 47 7.64 8.99 -21.19
N LEU A 48 7.02 10.16 -21.43
CA LEU A 48 6.69 10.62 -22.78
C LEU A 48 7.94 10.90 -23.63
N VAL A 49 8.97 11.50 -23.04
CA VAL A 49 10.25 11.75 -23.72
C VAL A 49 10.91 10.43 -24.10
N PHE A 50 11.01 9.47 -23.18
CA PHE A 50 11.63 8.17 -23.47
C PHE A 50 10.80 7.33 -24.44
N SER A 51 9.47 7.37 -24.34
CA SER A 51 8.57 6.74 -25.31
C SER A 51 8.79 7.29 -26.72
N ARG A 52 8.96 8.62 -26.86
CA ARG A 52 9.26 9.25 -28.15
C ARG A 52 10.64 8.84 -28.69
N LEU A 53 11.65 8.74 -27.83
CA LEU A 53 12.99 8.27 -28.23
C LEU A 53 12.94 6.81 -28.69
N ALA A 54 12.24 5.94 -27.95
CA ALA A 54 12.05 4.55 -28.33
C ALA A 54 11.33 4.41 -29.68
N TYR A 55 10.26 5.19 -29.90
CA TYR A 55 9.51 5.18 -31.17
C TYR A 55 10.40 5.57 -32.36
N ARG A 56 11.25 6.59 -32.20
CA ARG A 56 12.21 6.99 -33.24
C ARG A 56 13.26 5.92 -33.52
N GLY A 57 13.71 5.18 -32.50
CA GLY A 57 14.66 4.08 -32.67
C GLY A 57 14.10 2.94 -33.52
N VAL A 58 12.81 2.63 -33.36
CA VAL A 58 12.15 1.55 -34.12
C VAL A 58 11.88 1.96 -35.58
N GLN A 59 11.50 3.21 -35.84
CA GLN A 59 11.20 3.67 -37.21
C GLN A 59 12.42 3.69 -38.14
N ALA A 60 13.64 3.77 -37.61
CA ALA A 60 14.86 3.72 -38.42
C ALA A 60 15.08 2.36 -39.12
N HIS A 61 14.37 1.31 -38.70
CA HIS A 61 14.56 -0.07 -39.16
C HIS A 61 13.53 -0.53 -40.20
N VAL A 62 12.70 0.35 -40.77
CA VAL A 62 11.75 -0.03 -41.83
C VAL A 62 12.46 0.09 -43.19
N PRO A 63 12.91 -1.03 -43.81
CA PRO A 63 13.49 -0.96 -45.15
C PRO A 63 12.41 -0.55 -46.15
N GLY A 64 12.74 0.37 -47.04
CA GLY A 64 11.88 0.69 -48.18
C GLY A 64 11.67 -0.55 -49.05
N LEU A 65 10.45 -0.74 -49.58
CA LEU A 65 10.04 -1.91 -50.37
C LEU A 65 10.93 -2.21 -51.61
N PHE A 66 11.79 -1.27 -52.00
CA PHE A 66 12.66 -1.37 -53.18
C PHE A 66 14.15 -1.14 -52.88
N ASN A 67 14.55 -1.04 -51.60
CA ASN A 67 15.95 -0.82 -51.25
C ASN A 67 16.72 -2.15 -51.24
N SER A 68 17.10 -2.60 -52.43
CA SER A 68 18.29 -3.40 -52.76
C SER A 68 18.73 -4.49 -51.76
N ASN A 69 18.27 -5.72 -52.01
CA ASN A 69 18.65 -7.00 -51.40
C ASN A 69 20.15 -7.40 -51.51
N HIS A 70 21.03 -6.55 -52.06
CA HIS A 70 22.42 -6.90 -52.39
C HIS A 70 23.46 -6.25 -51.48
N VAL A 71 23.09 -5.24 -50.69
CA VAL A 71 24.00 -4.60 -49.74
C VAL A 71 23.64 -5.11 -48.34
N PRO A 72 24.51 -5.90 -47.68
CA PRO A 72 24.27 -6.23 -46.29
C PRO A 72 24.21 -4.91 -45.50
N PRO A 73 23.12 -4.66 -44.75
CA PRO A 73 23.03 -3.45 -43.96
C PRO A 73 24.23 -3.43 -42.99
N PRO A 74 24.86 -2.26 -42.76
CA PRO A 74 25.88 -2.13 -41.73
C PRO A 74 25.21 -2.23 -40.35
N PHE A 75 24.83 -3.45 -39.95
CA PHE A 75 24.29 -3.73 -38.64
C PHE A 75 25.47 -4.00 -37.69
N SER A 76 25.41 -3.45 -36.49
CA SER A 76 26.25 -3.92 -35.40
C SER A 76 25.33 -4.50 -34.33
N PHE A 77 25.29 -5.83 -34.24
CA PHE A 77 24.38 -6.53 -33.33
C PHE A 77 24.59 -6.10 -31.87
N GLN A 78 25.83 -5.78 -31.50
CA GLN A 78 26.18 -5.36 -30.16
C GLN A 78 25.64 -3.96 -29.82
N GLN A 79 25.81 -2.96 -30.70
CA GLN A 79 25.33 -1.61 -30.37
C GLN A 79 23.80 -1.54 -30.42
N ASP A 80 23.17 -2.24 -31.36
CA ASP A 80 21.71 -2.25 -31.46
C ASP A 80 21.09 -2.93 -30.23
N ALA A 81 21.62 -4.10 -29.82
CA ALA A 81 21.19 -4.78 -28.60
C ALA A 81 21.36 -3.92 -27.34
N ILE A 82 22.52 -3.26 -27.17
CA ILE A 82 22.77 -2.37 -26.03
C ILE A 82 21.75 -1.22 -26.02
N SER A 83 21.49 -0.61 -27.18
CA SER A 83 20.56 0.50 -27.29
C SER A 83 19.11 0.09 -26.98
N ALA A 84 18.69 -1.08 -27.44
CA ALA A 84 17.36 -1.64 -27.18
C ALA A 84 17.16 -1.96 -25.69
N ILE A 85 18.17 -2.55 -25.05
CA ILE A 85 18.14 -2.85 -23.61
C ILE A 85 18.11 -1.57 -22.79
N ALA A 86 18.92 -0.57 -23.15
CA ALA A 86 18.94 0.72 -22.46
C ALA A 86 17.59 1.43 -22.55
N LEU A 87 17.02 1.53 -23.76
CA LEU A 87 15.73 2.19 -23.99
C LEU A 87 14.58 1.45 -23.28
N SER A 88 14.55 0.13 -23.33
CA SER A 88 13.52 -0.67 -22.66
C SER A 88 13.59 -0.56 -21.14
N THR A 89 14.80 -0.56 -20.57
CA THR A 89 15.01 -0.42 -19.12
C THR A 89 14.52 0.95 -18.65
N VAL A 90 14.95 2.03 -19.31
CA VAL A 90 14.56 3.39 -18.92
C VAL A 90 13.07 3.62 -19.08
N LEU A 91 12.46 3.11 -20.17
CA LEU A 91 11.03 3.22 -20.40
C LEU A 91 10.22 2.43 -19.36
N SER A 92 10.67 1.23 -18.98
CA SER A 92 10.04 0.41 -17.95
C SER A 92 10.13 1.05 -16.56
N VAL A 93 11.30 1.58 -16.19
CA VAL A 93 11.50 2.28 -14.91
C VAL A 93 10.66 3.55 -14.86
N SER A 94 10.62 4.32 -15.94
CA SER A 94 9.84 5.56 -16.01
C SER A 94 8.34 5.30 -15.94
N SER A 95 7.84 4.31 -16.69
CA SER A 95 6.42 3.94 -16.66
C SER A 95 5.99 3.38 -15.31
N PHE A 96 6.84 2.57 -14.67
CA PHE A 96 6.60 2.10 -13.31
C PHE A 96 6.57 3.25 -12.30
N SER A 97 7.54 4.17 -12.37
CA SER A 97 7.58 5.37 -11.52
C SER A 97 6.34 6.24 -11.71
N MET A 98 5.89 6.45 -12.95
CA MET A 98 4.65 7.14 -13.28
C MET A 98 3.43 6.46 -12.66
N GLY A 99 3.37 5.12 -12.71
CA GLY A 99 2.31 4.33 -12.07
C GLY A 99 2.28 4.52 -10.56
N VAL A 100 3.42 4.34 -9.89
CA VAL A 100 3.53 4.47 -8.42
C VAL A 100 3.18 5.88 -7.97
N THR A 101 3.73 6.90 -8.61
CA THR A 101 3.45 8.31 -8.27
C THR A 101 2.02 8.71 -8.59
N GLY A 102 1.42 8.16 -9.66
CA GLY A 102 0.01 8.37 -10.00
C GLY A 102 -0.94 7.76 -8.98
N VAL A 103 -0.64 6.55 -8.50
CA VAL A 103 -1.40 5.90 -7.42
C VAL A 103 -1.24 6.68 -6.11
N ALA A 104 -0.02 7.09 -5.76
CA ALA A 104 0.25 7.88 -4.57
C ALA A 104 -0.50 9.22 -4.57
N TRP A 105 -0.59 9.88 -5.75
CA TRP A 105 -1.33 11.13 -5.91
C TRP A 105 -2.86 10.94 -5.86
N THR A 106 -3.36 9.88 -6.51
CA THR A 106 -4.82 9.61 -6.57
C THR A 106 -5.37 9.18 -5.21
N TRP A 107 -4.61 8.39 -4.45
CA TRP A 107 -5.04 7.91 -3.14
C TRP A 107 -4.57 8.79 -1.98
N ASP A 108 -3.81 9.85 -2.25
CA ASP A 108 -3.20 10.75 -1.25
C ASP A 108 -2.47 9.96 -0.16
N VAL A 109 -1.44 9.24 -0.58
CA VAL A 109 -0.64 8.36 0.28
C VAL A 109 0.81 8.81 0.21
N SER A 110 1.39 9.14 1.38
CA SER A 110 2.83 9.45 1.47
C SER A 110 3.65 8.33 2.09
N ASN A 111 3.01 7.40 2.81
CA ASN A 111 3.68 6.36 3.57
C ASN A 111 3.19 4.96 3.20
N VAL A 112 4.09 3.98 3.26
CA VAL A 112 3.76 2.56 3.00
C VAL A 112 2.68 2.04 3.96
N LYS A 113 2.68 2.49 5.23
CA LYS A 113 1.64 2.13 6.20
C LYS A 113 0.25 2.66 5.80
N GLU A 114 0.20 3.90 5.32
CA GLU A 114 -1.04 4.51 4.80
C GLU A 114 -1.49 3.85 3.50
N PHE A 115 -0.54 3.46 2.65
CA PHE A 115 -0.80 2.71 1.43
C PHE A 115 -1.51 1.41 1.75
N THR A 116 -0.92 0.56 2.60
CA THR A 116 -1.48 -0.73 2.98
C THR A 116 -2.83 -0.57 3.65
N TYR A 117 -3.00 0.45 4.50
CA TYR A 117 -4.30 0.73 5.13
C TYR A 117 -5.37 1.10 4.10
N LYS A 118 -5.12 2.07 3.21
CA LYS A 118 -6.08 2.48 2.18
C LYS A 118 -6.32 1.38 1.15
N LEU A 119 -5.29 0.59 0.84
CA LEU A 119 -5.38 -0.56 -0.04
C LEU A 119 -6.29 -1.64 0.58
N LYS A 120 -6.05 -2.01 1.84
CA LYS A 120 -6.94 -2.91 2.60
C LYS A 120 -8.38 -2.40 2.64
N GLN A 121 -8.57 -1.10 2.89
CA GLN A 121 -9.90 -0.49 2.89
C GLN A 121 -10.60 -0.60 1.53
N LYS A 122 -9.88 -0.40 0.43
CA LYS A 122 -10.45 -0.51 -0.93
C LYS A 122 -10.66 -1.94 -1.41
N LEU A 123 -9.83 -2.88 -0.95
CA LEU A 123 -9.99 -4.32 -1.22
C LEU A 123 -11.02 -5.00 -0.32
N GLY A 124 -11.71 -4.26 0.56
CA GLY A 124 -12.73 -4.81 1.46
C GLY A 124 -12.15 -5.52 2.68
N GLY A 125 -10.85 -5.42 2.94
CA GLY A 125 -10.19 -6.06 4.08
C GLY A 125 -10.74 -5.63 5.44
N VAL A 126 -11.25 -4.41 5.57
CA VAL A 126 -11.92 -3.94 6.81
C VAL A 126 -13.27 -4.64 6.99
N GLU A 127 -13.96 -4.92 5.90
CA GLU A 127 -15.24 -5.63 5.91
C GLU A 127 -15.02 -7.14 6.13
N SER A 128 -13.95 -7.71 5.56
CA SER A 128 -13.51 -9.07 5.86
C SER A 128 -13.01 -9.23 7.30
N GLU A 129 -12.25 -8.27 7.85
CA GLU A 129 -11.83 -8.30 9.27
C GLU A 129 -13.07 -8.20 10.20
N LYS A 130 -14.07 -7.38 9.83
CA LYS A 130 -15.33 -7.28 10.56
C LYS A 130 -16.15 -8.56 10.47
N GLN A 131 -16.26 -9.15 9.28
CA GLN A 131 -16.94 -10.43 9.07
C GLN A 131 -16.24 -11.59 9.78
N ILE A 132 -14.90 -11.63 9.82
CA ILE A 132 -14.14 -12.62 10.58
C ILE A 132 -14.35 -12.41 12.09
N SER A 133 -14.42 -11.17 12.56
CA SER A 133 -14.70 -10.88 13.98
C SER A 133 -16.14 -11.20 14.41
N GLU A 134 -17.10 -11.11 13.48
CA GLU A 134 -18.51 -11.41 13.72
C GLU A 134 -18.85 -12.89 13.42
N THR A 135 -17.98 -13.61 12.72
CA THR A 135 -18.13 -15.05 12.51
C THR A 135 -17.89 -15.75 13.84
N LYS A 136 -18.89 -16.51 14.30
CA LYS A 136 -18.75 -17.36 15.49
C LYS A 136 -17.52 -18.24 15.34
N LEU A 137 -16.63 -18.18 16.34
CA LEU A 137 -15.51 -19.11 16.46
C LEU A 137 -16.05 -20.54 16.50
N ASP A 138 -15.41 -21.43 15.75
CA ASP A 138 -15.66 -22.86 15.79
C ASP A 138 -15.39 -23.41 17.21
N ASP A 139 -16.10 -24.44 17.63
CA ASP A 139 -16.05 -25.00 18.99
C ASP A 139 -14.62 -25.46 19.35
N GLU A 140 -13.85 -25.90 18.36
CA GLU A 140 -12.42 -26.26 18.50
C GLU A 140 -11.53 -25.02 18.72
N SER A 141 -11.90 -23.86 18.16
CA SER A 141 -11.16 -22.61 18.37
C SER A 141 -11.46 -21.95 19.72
N VAL A 142 -12.64 -22.23 20.29
CA VAL A 142 -13.03 -21.78 21.64
C VAL A 142 -12.28 -22.59 22.70
N THR A 143 -12.25 -23.92 22.55
CA THR A 143 -11.50 -24.80 23.47
C THR A 143 -10.00 -24.51 23.48
N LEU A 144 -9.41 -24.18 22.32
CA LEU A 144 -8.01 -23.72 22.25
C LEU A 144 -7.79 -22.35 22.91
N GLN A 145 -8.72 -21.40 22.76
CA GLN A 145 -8.61 -20.09 23.41
C GLN A 145 -8.74 -20.20 24.93
N ASP A 146 -9.62 -21.05 25.42
CA ASP A 146 -9.78 -21.30 26.85
C ASP A 146 -8.55 -22.00 27.42
N ALA A 147 -7.99 -23.00 26.72
CA ALA A 147 -6.74 -23.65 27.12
C ALA A 147 -5.55 -22.67 27.16
N ILE A 148 -5.45 -21.75 26.19
CA ILE A 148 -4.40 -20.72 26.15
C ILE A 148 -4.61 -19.69 27.27
N ASN A 149 -5.85 -19.24 27.51
CA ASN A 149 -6.16 -18.29 28.57
C ASN A 149 -5.93 -18.89 29.97
N ALA A 150 -6.28 -20.17 30.18
CA ALA A 150 -5.99 -20.90 31.42
C ALA A 150 -4.47 -20.99 31.65
N PHE A 151 -3.70 -21.35 30.61
CA PHE A 151 -2.25 -21.42 30.67
C PHE A 151 -1.59 -20.06 31.00
N ILE A 152 -2.08 -18.97 30.42
CA ILE A 152 -1.55 -17.61 30.68
C ILE A 152 -1.92 -17.12 32.08
N ASN A 153 -3.10 -17.49 32.59
CA ASN A 153 -3.57 -17.11 33.92
C ASN A 153 -3.00 -18.01 35.05
N GLY A 154 -2.22 -19.03 34.69
CA GLY A 154 -1.50 -19.89 35.65
C GLY A 154 -2.38 -20.98 36.28
N GLU A 155 -3.57 -21.21 35.75
CA GLU A 155 -4.40 -22.37 36.08
C GLU A 155 -3.87 -23.55 35.24
N GLY A 156 -3.11 -24.44 35.88
CA GLY A 156 -2.61 -25.65 35.23
C GLY A 156 -3.77 -26.50 34.69
N PHE A 157 -3.48 -27.31 33.67
CA PHE A 157 -4.43 -28.25 33.08
C PHE A 157 -5.09 -29.10 34.16
N GLU A 158 -6.35 -28.80 34.51
CA GLU A 158 -7.19 -29.76 35.22
C GLU A 158 -7.54 -30.85 34.21
N ASP A 159 -6.86 -31.99 34.36
CA ASP A 159 -7.23 -33.24 33.70
C ASP A 159 -8.62 -33.65 34.20
N ASP A 160 -9.68 -33.21 33.51
CA ASP A 160 -10.99 -33.81 33.71
C ASP A 160 -10.93 -35.29 33.33
N PRO A 161 -11.41 -36.21 34.19
CA PRO A 161 -11.36 -37.63 33.93
C PRO A 161 -12.27 -37.95 32.73
N VAL A 162 -11.69 -38.64 31.74
CA VAL A 162 -12.40 -39.20 30.58
C VAL A 162 -13.60 -40.03 31.07
N GLU A 163 -14.80 -39.45 30.97
CA GLU A 163 -16.06 -40.16 31.18
C GLU A 163 -16.25 -41.12 30.00
N THR A 164 -15.93 -42.40 30.26
CA THR A 164 -16.16 -43.50 29.33
C THR A 164 -17.67 -43.68 29.14
N ALA A 165 -18.18 -43.27 27.98
CA ALA A 165 -19.57 -43.49 27.59
C ALA A 165 -19.92 -45.00 27.62
N PRO A 166 -21.06 -45.41 28.23
CA PRO A 166 -21.48 -46.80 28.19
C PRO A 166 -22.01 -47.15 26.79
N LEU A 167 -21.45 -48.24 26.24
CA LEU A 167 -21.92 -48.93 25.04
C LEU A 167 -23.40 -49.31 25.20
N LYS A 168 -24.27 -48.72 24.37
CA LYS A 168 -25.64 -49.21 24.19
C LYS A 168 -25.60 -50.50 23.38
N GLN A 169 -26.14 -51.57 23.98
CA GLN A 169 -26.50 -52.82 23.30
C GLN A 169 -27.63 -52.59 22.29
#